data_AF-A0A2N1SLH5-F1
#
_entry.id   AF-A0A2N1SLH5-F1
#
_cell.length_a   1.000
_cell.length_b   1.000
_cell.length_c   1.000
_cell.angle_alpha   90.00
_cell.angle_beta   90.00
_cell.angle_gamma   90.00
#
_symmetry.space_group_name_H-M   'P 1'
#
loop_
_entity.id
_entity.type
_entity.pdbx_description
1 polymer ?
#
loop_
_entity_poly.entity_id
_entity_poly.type
_entity_poly.pdbx_seq_one_letter_code
_entity_poly.pdbx_strand_id
1 'polypeptide(L)'
;MEDLRMKTEFMEIGHIRTDGEYRIEVIPRLRDGLAGLEDFGHVVVLWFANKTSQIAVDQWMFDSPYRSCTHQLGIFATRGPIRPNAICSSVVKLLSVDREKGTVTIDWIDADADTPVLDIKPYHPSMDRIREVAMPSWCSHWPLWAEDSGTFDWENEFRF
;
A
#
# COMPACT_ATOMS: atom_id res chain seq x y z
N MET A 1 8.24 -3.87 -33.59
CA MET A 1 8.31 -5.23 -33.03
C MET A 1 7.63 -5.15 -31.69
N GLU A 2 6.39 -5.63 -31.63
CA GLU A 2 5.54 -5.60 -30.44
C GLU A 2 6.21 -6.45 -29.36
N ASP A 3 6.64 -5.79 -28.28
CA ASP A 3 7.32 -6.43 -27.15
C ASP A 3 6.33 -7.38 -26.47
N LEU A 4 6.47 -8.68 -26.75
CA LEU A 4 5.78 -9.78 -26.07
C LEU A 4 6.25 -9.83 -24.61
N ARG A 5 5.83 -8.85 -23.79
CA ARG A 5 5.96 -8.94 -22.34
C ARG A 5 4.96 -9.96 -21.83
N MET A 6 5.44 -10.95 -21.08
CA MET A 6 4.60 -11.82 -20.28
C MET A 6 3.65 -10.98 -19.44
N LYS A 7 2.34 -11.10 -19.70
CA LYS A 7 1.31 -10.63 -18.78
C LYS A 7 1.24 -11.63 -17.63
N THR A 8 1.43 -11.14 -16.41
CA THR A 8 1.28 -11.93 -15.20
C THR A 8 -0.10 -11.63 -14.62
N GLU A 9 -0.87 -12.68 -14.35
CA GLU A 9 -2.17 -12.57 -13.70
C GLU A 9 -2.00 -12.74 -12.19
N PHE A 10 -2.67 -11.87 -11.43
CA PHE A 10 -2.71 -11.97 -9.97
C PHE A 10 -4.09 -12.45 -9.53
N MET A 11 -4.11 -13.28 -8.49
CA MET A 11 -5.35 -13.68 -7.83
C MET A 11 -5.66 -12.70 -6.70
N GLU A 12 -6.86 -12.13 -6.69
CA GLU A 12 -7.40 -11.44 -5.52
C GLU A 12 -7.57 -12.44 -4.37
N ILE A 13 -6.98 -12.15 -3.20
CA ILE A 13 -7.08 -12.98 -2.00
C ILE A 13 -8.18 -12.51 -1.04
N GLY A 14 -8.67 -11.29 -1.25
CA GLY A 14 -9.67 -10.63 -0.43
C GLY A 14 -9.83 -9.18 -0.85
N HIS A 15 -10.61 -8.41 -0.11
CA HIS A 15 -10.82 -7.00 -0.39
C HIS A 15 -10.94 -6.18 0.90
N ILE A 16 -10.73 -4.87 0.75
CA ILE A 16 -10.83 -3.90 1.84
C ILE A 16 -12.29 -3.57 2.14
N ARG A 17 -12.60 -3.39 3.43
CA ARG A 17 -13.87 -2.85 3.95
C ARG A 17 -13.57 -1.69 4.88
N THR A 18 -14.39 -0.65 4.84
CA THR A 18 -14.22 0.60 5.59
C THR A 18 -15.53 1.10 6.25
N ASP A 19 -16.49 0.21 6.46
CA ASP A 19 -17.79 0.45 7.09
C ASP A 19 -17.68 0.42 8.63
N GLY A 20 -17.10 1.48 9.19
CA GLY A 20 -16.99 1.70 10.65
C GLY A 20 -15.67 1.20 11.26
N GLU A 21 -15.03 0.22 10.65
CA GLU A 21 -13.66 -0.24 10.94
C GLU A 21 -12.93 -0.58 9.63
N TYR A 22 -11.60 -0.59 9.67
CA TYR A 22 -10.80 -1.08 8.55
C TYR A 22 -10.57 -2.58 8.70
N ARG A 23 -10.99 -3.35 7.71
CA ARG A 23 -10.74 -4.80 7.69
C ARG A 23 -10.45 -5.32 6.28
N ILE A 24 -9.75 -6.45 6.23
CA ILE A 24 -9.57 -7.26 5.03
C ILE A 24 -10.46 -8.49 5.15
N GLU A 25 -11.33 -8.70 4.17
CA GLU A 25 -12.16 -9.91 4.06
C GLU A 25 -11.51 -10.89 3.08
N VAL A 26 -10.88 -11.93 3.62
CA VAL A 26 -10.19 -12.98 2.88
C VAL A 26 -11.19 -14.00 2.33
N ILE A 27 -11.01 -14.36 1.05
CA ILE A 27 -11.92 -15.27 0.36
C ILE A 27 -11.93 -16.66 1.04
N PRO A 28 -13.09 -17.36 1.08
CA PRO A 28 -13.25 -18.58 1.88
C PRO A 28 -12.16 -19.65 1.67
N ARG A 29 -11.73 -19.89 0.43
CA ARG A 29 -10.74 -20.92 0.10
C ARG A 29 -9.32 -20.64 0.59
N LEU A 30 -9.03 -19.42 1.06
CA LEU A 30 -7.70 -19.00 1.50
C LEU A 30 -7.61 -18.74 3.01
N ARG A 31 -8.70 -18.91 3.76
CA ARG A 31 -8.74 -18.57 5.20
C ARG A 31 -7.78 -19.38 6.06
N ASP A 32 -7.49 -20.62 5.67
CA ASP A 32 -6.47 -21.44 6.35
C ASP A 32 -5.09 -20.78 6.33
N GLY A 33 -4.81 -19.95 5.31
CA GLY A 33 -3.57 -19.17 5.21
C GLY A 33 -3.42 -18.07 6.26
N LEU A 34 -4.46 -17.76 7.05
CA LEU A 34 -4.40 -16.79 8.15
C LEU A 34 -3.84 -17.37 9.44
N ALA A 35 -3.61 -18.69 9.52
CA ALA A 35 -3.14 -19.33 10.74
C ALA A 35 -1.78 -18.76 11.21
N GLY A 36 -1.73 -18.25 12.44
CA GLY A 36 -0.52 -17.69 13.07
C GLY A 36 -0.28 -16.21 12.72
N LEU A 37 -1.15 -15.58 11.92
CA LEU A 37 -1.05 -14.16 11.65
C LEU A 37 -1.29 -13.32 12.91
N GLU A 38 -2.14 -13.82 13.81
CA GLU A 38 -2.49 -13.20 15.10
C GLU A 38 -1.31 -13.00 16.06
N ASP A 39 -0.20 -13.72 15.85
CA ASP A 39 1.02 -13.60 16.66
C ASP A 39 1.86 -12.35 16.30
N PHE A 40 1.53 -11.67 15.19
CA PHE A 40 2.23 -10.48 14.72
C PHE A 40 1.50 -9.19 15.13
N GLY A 41 2.26 -8.14 15.43
CA GLY A 41 1.67 -6.82 15.71
C GLY A 41 1.35 -5.99 14.46
N HIS A 42 2.01 -6.27 13.34
CA HIS A 42 1.89 -5.50 12.10
C HIS A 42 2.04 -6.40 10.88
N VAL A 43 1.42 -6.00 9.78
CA VAL A 43 1.49 -6.69 8.49
C VAL A 43 1.75 -5.71 7.35
N VAL A 44 2.41 -6.19 6.31
CA VAL A 44 2.50 -5.55 5.00
C VAL A 44 1.36 -6.09 4.13
N VAL A 45 0.47 -5.20 3.70
CA VAL A 45 -0.64 -5.52 2.81
C VAL A 45 -0.29 -5.05 1.41
N LEU A 46 -0.34 -5.95 0.43
CA LEU A 46 -0.25 -5.60 -0.99
C LEU A 46 -1.65 -5.55 -1.57
N TRP A 47 -1.99 -4.43 -2.20
CA TRP A 47 -3.33 -4.19 -2.73
C TRP A 47 -3.28 -3.54 -4.10
N PHE A 48 -4.31 -3.73 -4.89
CA PHE A 48 -4.36 -3.25 -6.27
C PHE A 48 -5.23 -2.01 -6.37
N ALA A 49 -4.66 -0.86 -6.74
CA ALA A 49 -5.37 0.39 -6.95
C ALA A 49 -6.21 0.34 -8.25
N ASN A 50 -7.27 -0.47 -8.20
CA ASN A 50 -8.16 -0.81 -9.30
C ASN A 50 -8.86 0.40 -9.93
N LYS A 51 -9.04 1.50 -9.18
CA LYS A 51 -9.63 2.74 -9.69
C LYS A 51 -8.66 3.59 -10.52
N THR A 52 -7.35 3.48 -10.30
CA THR A 52 -6.33 4.25 -11.03
C THR A 52 -5.59 3.42 -12.07
N SER A 53 -5.74 2.09 -12.06
CA SER A 53 -5.04 1.17 -12.96
C SER A 53 -5.33 1.41 -14.45
N GLN A 54 -6.46 2.04 -14.78
CA GLN A 54 -6.82 2.37 -16.17
C GLN A 54 -6.23 3.70 -16.65
N ILE A 55 -5.73 4.54 -15.74
CA ILE A 55 -5.19 5.87 -16.04
C ILE A 55 -3.70 5.79 -16.47
N ALA A 56 -2.99 4.74 -16.02
CA ALA A 56 -1.54 4.63 -16.12
C ALA A 56 -0.98 4.24 -17.50
N VAL A 57 -1.75 4.39 -18.58
CA VAL A 57 -1.23 4.23 -19.94
C VAL A 57 -0.51 5.51 -20.34
N ASP A 58 0.82 5.47 -20.26
CA ASP A 58 1.80 6.43 -20.78
C ASP A 58 2.18 7.66 -19.92
N GLN A 59 1.72 7.75 -18.66
CA GLN A 59 2.21 8.78 -17.72
C GLN A 59 3.40 8.25 -16.91
N TRP A 60 4.62 8.65 -17.30
CA TRP A 60 5.87 8.21 -16.67
C TRP A 60 6.52 9.24 -15.75
N MET A 61 6.09 10.50 -15.86
CA MET A 61 6.64 11.66 -15.17
C MET A 61 5.50 12.50 -14.57
N PHE A 62 5.76 13.11 -13.41
CA PHE A 62 4.87 14.07 -12.76
C PHE A 62 5.58 15.43 -12.61
N ASP A 63 4.87 16.50 -12.95
CA ASP A 63 5.34 17.87 -12.77
C ASP A 63 5.22 18.28 -11.30
N SER A 64 6.33 18.24 -10.57
CA SER A 64 6.42 18.73 -9.18
C SER A 64 5.30 18.19 -8.26
N PRO A 65 5.15 16.86 -8.08
CA PRO A 65 4.01 16.29 -7.35
C PRO A 65 3.96 16.69 -5.85
N TYR A 66 5.07 17.18 -5.31
CA TYR A 66 5.22 17.63 -3.92
C TYR A 66 5.53 19.13 -3.88
N ARG A 67 5.01 19.86 -2.89
CA ARG A 67 5.24 21.32 -2.75
C ARG A 67 6.72 21.64 -2.66
N SER A 68 7.45 20.86 -1.88
CA SER A 68 8.90 21.00 -1.65
C SER A 68 9.77 20.48 -2.80
N CYS A 69 9.19 19.81 -3.81
CA CYS A 69 9.88 19.34 -5.01
C CYS A 69 9.53 20.23 -6.21
N THR A 70 10.48 21.04 -6.68
CA THR A 70 10.28 21.99 -7.80
C THR A 70 10.65 21.43 -9.19
N HIS A 71 11.09 20.18 -9.26
CA HIS A 71 11.45 19.49 -10.50
C HIS A 71 10.52 18.30 -10.77
N GLN A 72 10.56 17.80 -12.00
CA GLN A 72 9.82 16.62 -12.39
C GLN A 72 10.34 15.36 -11.67
N LEU A 73 9.42 14.48 -11.28
CA LEU A 73 9.75 13.16 -10.74
C LEU A 73 9.20 12.07 -11.65
N GLY A 74 10.01 11.04 -11.89
CA GLY A 74 9.52 9.82 -12.54
C GLY A 74 8.63 9.01 -11.59
N ILE A 75 7.70 8.24 -12.14
CA ILE A 75 6.75 7.42 -11.37
C ILE A 75 7.45 6.55 -10.31
N PHE A 76 8.64 6.01 -10.62
CA PHE A 76 9.40 5.13 -9.73
C PHE A 76 10.07 5.85 -8.55
N ALA A 77 10.19 7.17 -8.61
CA ALA A 77 10.64 8.01 -7.49
C ALA A 77 9.47 8.43 -6.56
N THR A 78 8.25 8.03 -6.90
CA THR A 78 7.03 8.34 -6.12
C THR A 78 6.35 7.05 -5.63
N ARG A 79 5.42 7.21 -4.70
CA ARG A 79 4.53 6.13 -4.22
C ARG A 79 3.08 6.27 -4.67
N GLY A 80 2.80 7.17 -5.62
CA GLY A 80 1.43 7.39 -6.12
C GLY A 80 0.86 6.15 -6.83
N PRO A 81 -0.48 6.01 -6.86
CA PRO A 81 -1.17 4.81 -7.35
C PRO A 81 -1.25 4.71 -8.89
N ILE A 82 -0.90 5.77 -9.62
CA ILE A 82 -0.84 5.78 -11.09
C ILE A 82 0.51 5.18 -11.51
N ARG A 83 0.52 3.88 -11.82
CA ARG A 83 1.72 3.09 -12.15
C ARG A 83 1.38 2.00 -13.17
N PRO A 84 2.37 1.50 -13.95
CA PRO A 84 2.15 0.43 -14.93
C PRO A 84 1.54 -0.83 -14.33
N ASN A 85 2.01 -1.19 -13.13
CA ASN A 85 1.36 -2.16 -12.26
C ASN A 85 0.92 -1.39 -11.02
N ALA A 86 -0.39 -1.13 -10.90
CA ALA A 86 -0.99 -0.35 -9.81
C ALA A 86 -1.04 -1.11 -8.47
N ILE A 87 0.08 -1.74 -8.11
CA ILE A 87 0.26 -2.47 -6.86
C ILE A 87 0.79 -1.48 -5.82
N CYS A 88 -0.01 -1.29 -4.78
CA CYS A 88 0.30 -0.48 -3.62
C CYS A 88 0.68 -1.38 -2.44
N SER A 89 1.34 -0.78 -1.46
CA SER A 89 1.80 -1.47 -0.25
C SER A 89 1.62 -0.56 0.95
N SER A 90 0.98 -1.10 1.97
CA SER A 90 0.72 -0.44 3.25
C SER A 90 1.24 -1.31 4.40
N VAL A 91 1.96 -0.70 5.34
CA VAL A 91 2.29 -1.33 6.63
C VAL A 91 1.22 -0.89 7.60
N VAL A 92 0.52 -1.84 8.21
CA VAL A 92 -0.66 -1.58 9.05
C VAL A 92 -0.55 -2.37 10.35
N LYS A 93 -1.13 -1.84 11.43
CA LYS A 93 -1.20 -2.55 12.70
C LYS A 93 -2.30 -3.60 12.63
N LEU A 94 -1.97 -4.81 13.07
CA LEU A 94 -2.94 -5.88 13.21
C LEU A 94 -3.70 -5.71 14.53
N LEU A 95 -5.03 -5.60 14.45
CA LEU A 95 -5.89 -5.47 15.63
C LEU A 95 -6.50 -6.81 16.04
N SER A 96 -6.95 -7.61 15.07
CA SER A 96 -7.47 -8.96 15.32
C SER A 96 -7.50 -9.80 14.03
N VAL A 97 -7.57 -11.12 14.21
CA VAL A 97 -7.77 -12.10 13.13
C VAL A 97 -8.89 -13.05 13.52
N ASP A 98 -9.99 -13.04 12.77
CA ASP A 98 -11.07 -14.04 12.84
C ASP A 98 -10.92 -15.00 11.65
N ARG A 99 -10.29 -16.15 11.91
CA ARG A 99 -9.97 -17.15 10.88
C ARG A 99 -11.23 -17.82 10.30
N GLU A 100 -12.26 -18.03 11.12
CA GLU A 100 -13.49 -18.68 10.67
C GLU A 100 -14.24 -17.78 9.68
N LYS A 101 -14.34 -16.48 9.98
CA LYS A 101 -14.95 -15.50 9.07
C LYS A 101 -14.02 -15.03 7.96
N GLY A 102 -12.71 -15.23 8.12
CA GLY A 102 -11.69 -14.71 7.21
C GLY A 102 -11.52 -13.20 7.31
N THR A 103 -11.67 -12.65 8.52
CA THR A 103 -11.60 -11.20 8.75
C THR A 103 -10.29 -10.85 9.44
N VAL A 104 -9.57 -9.90 8.86
CA VAL A 104 -8.35 -9.32 9.44
C VAL A 104 -8.63 -7.85 9.74
N THR A 105 -8.83 -7.49 11.01
CA THR A 105 -9.08 -6.10 11.41
C THR A 105 -7.76 -5.37 11.59
N ILE A 106 -7.67 -4.17 11.02
CA ILE A 106 -6.45 -3.34 10.99
C ILE A 106 -6.76 -1.92 11.49
N ASP A 107 -5.74 -1.17 11.87
CA ASP A 107 -5.92 0.20 12.37
C ASP A 107 -6.32 1.19 11.28
N TRP A 108 -5.71 1.09 10.10
CA TRP A 108 -5.95 1.98 8.98
C TRP A 108 -5.37 1.40 7.68
N ILE A 109 -5.86 1.85 6.52
CA ILE A 109 -5.22 1.64 5.23
C ILE A 109 -5.56 2.76 4.24
N ASP A 110 -4.60 3.13 3.39
CA ASP A 110 -4.79 4.09 2.28
C ASP A 110 -5.49 3.46 1.07
N ALA A 111 -6.60 2.75 1.30
CA ALA A 111 -7.33 2.05 0.26
C ALA A 111 -8.83 2.25 0.43
N ASP A 112 -9.53 2.41 -0.69
CA ASP A 112 -10.98 2.51 -0.69
C ASP A 112 -11.64 1.18 -0.32
N ALA A 113 -12.91 1.23 0.11
CA ALA A 113 -13.76 0.05 0.17
C ALA A 113 -13.77 -0.71 -1.17
N ASP A 114 -13.86 -2.04 -1.10
CA ASP A 114 -13.82 -2.98 -2.23
C ASP A 114 -12.48 -2.98 -3.00
N THR A 115 -11.43 -2.36 -2.48
CA THR A 115 -10.09 -2.45 -3.07
C THR A 115 -9.57 -3.89 -2.98
N PRO A 116 -9.16 -4.53 -4.10
CA PRO A 116 -8.61 -5.89 -4.08
C PRO A 116 -7.29 -5.97 -3.32
N VAL A 117 -7.18 -6.98 -2.46
CA VAL A 117 -5.94 -7.37 -1.77
C VAL A 117 -5.30 -8.51 -2.54
N LEU A 118 -4.00 -8.38 -2.78
CA LEU A 118 -3.18 -9.36 -3.49
C LEU A 118 -2.40 -10.24 -2.52
N ASP A 119 -2.00 -9.70 -1.37
CA ASP A 119 -1.14 -10.41 -0.42
C ASP A 119 -1.17 -9.78 0.98
N ILE A 120 -0.88 -10.59 2.00
CA ILE A 120 -0.69 -10.16 3.39
C ILE A 120 0.56 -10.87 3.92
N LYS A 121 1.52 -10.10 4.43
CA LYS A 121 2.77 -10.63 5.00
C LYS A 121 3.01 -10.06 6.39
N PRO A 122 3.57 -10.81 7.34
CA PRO A 122 4.00 -10.22 8.60
C PRO A 122 5.08 -9.16 8.35
N TYR A 123 4.97 -8.02 9.04
CA TYR A 123 6.07 -7.06 9.11
C TYR A 123 7.17 -7.66 10.00
N HIS A 124 8.37 -7.81 9.44
CA HIS A 124 9.49 -8.42 10.12
C HIS A 124 10.64 -7.41 10.26
N PRO A 125 10.96 -6.91 11.47
CA PRO A 125 11.97 -5.87 11.65
C PRO A 125 13.36 -6.23 11.10
N SER A 126 13.72 -7.52 11.03
CA SER A 126 15.01 -7.92 10.44
C SER A 126 15.05 -7.83 8.91
N MET A 127 13.91 -7.55 8.26
CA MET A 127 13.75 -7.45 6.80
C MET A 127 13.27 -6.05 6.41
N ASP A 128 12.29 -5.53 7.13
CA ASP A 128 11.56 -4.32 6.72
C ASP A 128 12.04 -3.04 7.43
N ARG A 129 12.85 -3.15 8.50
CA ARG A 129 13.31 -2.00 9.28
C ARG A 129 14.75 -1.64 8.95
N ILE A 130 14.94 -0.51 8.29
CA ILE A 130 16.24 0.03 7.94
C ILE A 130 16.57 1.20 8.87
N ARG A 131 17.71 1.13 9.57
CA ARG A 131 18.16 2.19 10.48
C ARG A 131 18.72 3.40 9.74
N GLU A 132 19.51 3.14 8.70
CA GLU A 132 20.23 4.16 7.95
C GLU A 132 19.56 4.34 6.59
N VAL A 133 18.61 5.28 6.52
CA VAL A 133 17.89 5.64 5.30
C VAL A 133 18.45 6.93 4.70
N ALA A 134 18.47 7.02 3.38
CA ALA A 134 18.79 8.25 2.66
C ALA A 134 17.52 8.77 2.01
N MET A 135 17.15 10.02 2.31
CA MET A 135 16.00 10.69 1.73
C MET A 135 16.47 11.89 0.89
N PRO A 136 15.89 12.13 -0.29
CA PRO A 136 16.09 13.38 -1.02
C PRO A 136 15.77 14.60 -0.15
N SER A 137 16.47 15.72 -0.38
CA SER A 137 16.29 16.93 0.42
C SER A 137 14.85 17.45 0.40
N TRP A 138 14.15 17.31 -0.73
CA TRP A 138 12.78 17.78 -0.91
C TRP A 138 11.71 17.04 -0.09
N CYS A 139 12.03 15.87 0.49
CA CYS A 139 11.15 15.13 1.41
C CYS A 139 11.84 14.79 2.73
N SER A 140 12.96 15.44 3.04
CA SER A 140 13.72 15.19 4.27
C SER A 140 12.99 15.62 5.55
N HIS A 141 11.95 16.46 5.41
CA HIS A 141 11.07 16.89 6.51
C HIS A 141 9.89 15.95 6.75
N TRP A 142 9.71 14.92 5.92
CA TRP A 142 8.64 13.94 6.13
C TRP A 142 8.91 13.07 7.36
N PRO A 143 7.86 12.50 7.98
CA PRO A 143 8.03 11.68 9.18
C PRO A 143 8.90 10.44 8.94
N LEU A 144 9.71 10.09 9.93
CA LEU A 144 10.56 8.88 9.90
C LEU A 144 9.83 7.64 10.44
N TRP A 145 8.75 7.84 11.18
CA TRP A 145 7.95 6.79 11.81
C TRP A 145 6.53 6.83 11.25
N ALA A 146 5.92 5.64 11.09
CA ALA A 146 4.58 5.52 10.54
C ALA A 146 3.55 6.17 11.47
N GLU A 147 3.75 6.06 12.78
CA GLU A 147 2.91 6.64 13.81
C GLU A 147 2.84 8.17 13.70
N ASP A 148 3.96 8.81 13.37
CA ASP A 148 4.04 10.26 13.19
C ASP A 148 3.33 10.71 11.90
N SER A 149 3.27 9.82 10.89
CA SER A 149 2.63 10.09 9.59
C SER A 149 1.13 10.33 9.71
N GLY A 150 0.45 9.77 10.71
CA GLY A 150 -0.98 9.96 10.92
C GLY A 150 -1.39 11.38 11.33
N THR A 151 -0.42 12.20 11.78
CA THR A 151 -0.66 13.60 12.20
C THR A 151 0.06 14.62 11.32
N PHE A 152 0.79 14.15 10.31
CA PHE A 152 1.50 15.01 9.37
C PHE A 152 0.51 15.65 8.38
N ASP A 153 0.75 16.91 8.03
CA ASP A 153 -0.09 17.69 7.12
C ASP A 153 0.17 17.30 5.65
N TRP A 154 -0.30 16.12 5.28
CA TRP A 154 -0.18 15.61 3.91
C TRP A 154 -0.96 16.44 2.90
N GLU A 155 -2.09 17.04 3.30
CA GLU A 155 -2.90 17.91 2.43
C GLU A 155 -2.10 19.11 1.93
N ASN A 156 -1.24 19.67 2.78
CA ASN A 156 -0.35 20.75 2.40
C ASN A 156 0.96 20.28 1.77
N GLU A 157 1.30 18.99 1.76
CA GLU A 157 2.53 18.50 1.11
C GLU A 157 2.35 18.26 -0.39
N PHE A 158 1.17 17.80 -0.79
CA PHE A 158 0.90 17.40 -2.17
C PHE A 158 0.36 18.55 -3.03
N ARG A 159 0.56 18.47 -4.37
CA ARG A 159 0.10 19.48 -5.34
C ARG A 159 -1.15 19.10 -6.14
N PHE A 160 -1.96 18.16 -5.65
CA PHE A 160 -3.17 17.73 -6.35
C PHE A 160 -4.19 18.86 -6.53
#